data_AF-A0A521ZJW6-F1
#
_entry.id   AF-A0A521ZJW6-F1
#
_cell.length_a   1.000
_cell.length_b   1.000
_cell.length_c   1.000
_cell.angle_alpha   90.00
_cell.angle_beta   90.00
_cell.angle_gamma   90.00
#
_symmetry.space_group_name_H-M   'P 1'
#
loop_
_entity.id
_entity.type
_entity.pdbx_description
1 polymer ?
#
loop_
_entity_poly.entity_id
_entity_poly.type
_entity_poly.pdbx_seq_one_letter_code
_entity_poly.pdbx_strand_id
1 'polypeptide(L)'
;MKSDSASPPARAPKRWYRILYVQVLIAIALGILIGVVRPDWGKAVKPLGDGFIKLIKLLISPIIFCTVVHGIASMGDLKRLGRIGFKTLLYFEIVSTVALLIGLAVVNLLKPGAGFNIDPTTLDPADTSSYVQKAHSLTAVDLFL
;
A
#
# COMPACT_ATOMS: atom_id res chain seq x y z
N MET A 1 38.31 41.46 -18.51
CA MET A 1 37.32 41.27 -17.43
C MET A 1 37.20 39.76 -17.21
N LYS A 2 37.68 39.25 -16.07
CA LYS A 2 37.79 37.81 -15.75
C LYS A 2 36.39 37.19 -15.69
N SER A 3 36.13 36.20 -16.54
CA SER A 3 35.04 35.25 -16.35
C SER A 3 35.57 34.08 -15.52
N ASP A 4 35.44 34.18 -14.20
CA ASP A 4 35.70 33.06 -13.29
C ASP A 4 34.63 31.98 -13.52
N SER A 5 34.94 31.03 -14.40
CA SER A 5 34.17 29.80 -14.60
C SER A 5 34.39 28.87 -13.42
N ALA A 6 33.61 29.03 -12.37
CA ALA A 6 33.56 28.08 -11.26
C ALA A 6 33.01 26.74 -11.78
N SER A 7 33.85 25.71 -11.80
CA SER A 7 33.42 24.33 -12.07
C SER A 7 32.45 23.84 -10.99
N PRO A 8 31.37 23.10 -11.33
CA PRO A 8 30.49 22.51 -10.34
C PRO A 8 31.26 21.54 -9.42
N PRO A 9 31.04 21.57 -8.09
CA PRO A 9 31.69 20.63 -7.19
C PRO A 9 31.28 19.19 -7.53
N ALA A 10 32.27 18.30 -7.64
CA ALA A 10 32.06 16.87 -7.86
C ALA A 10 31.17 16.30 -6.73
N ARG A 11 29.97 15.79 -7.10
CA ARG A 11 29.04 15.18 -6.15
C ARG A 11 29.68 13.93 -5.54
N ALA A 12 29.99 13.97 -4.25
CA ALA A 12 30.43 12.81 -3.48
C ALA A 12 29.41 11.64 -3.63
N PRO A 13 29.87 10.38 -3.72
CA PRO A 13 28.97 9.24 -3.86
C PRO A 13 28.05 9.15 -2.64
N LYS A 14 26.73 9.12 -2.88
CA LYS A 14 25.75 8.94 -1.80
C LYS A 14 25.99 7.58 -1.14
N ARG A 15 26.47 7.60 0.11
CA ARG A 15 26.70 6.43 0.97
C ARG A 15 25.47 5.51 0.96
N TRP A 16 25.64 4.21 0.74
CA TRP A 16 24.54 3.25 0.47
C TRP A 16 23.44 3.19 1.56
N TYR A 17 23.75 3.58 2.81
CA TYR A 17 22.82 3.61 3.94
C TYR A 17 21.88 4.83 3.90
N ARG A 18 22.12 5.81 3.02
CA ARG A 18 21.22 6.94 2.75
C ARG A 18 20.16 6.63 1.68
N ILE A 19 20.16 5.41 1.14
CA ILE A 19 19.14 4.98 0.18
C ILE A 19 17.89 4.59 0.97
N LEU A 20 16.78 5.31 0.77
CA LEU A 20 15.52 5.10 1.50
C LEU A 20 15.03 3.65 1.42
N TYR A 21 15.14 3.03 0.24
CA TYR A 21 14.77 1.63 0.05
C TYR A 21 15.57 0.68 0.95
N VAL A 22 16.89 0.89 1.08
CA VAL A 22 17.75 0.08 1.96
C VAL A 22 17.36 0.29 3.43
N GLN A 23 17.03 1.52 3.82
CA GLN A 23 16.54 1.82 5.17
C GLN A 23 15.21 1.12 5.47
N VAL A 24 14.28 1.07 4.51
CA VAL A 24 12.99 0.37 4.66
C VAL A 24 13.20 -1.14 4.83
N LEU A 25 14.07 -1.76 4.02
CA LEU A 25 14.38 -3.19 4.17
C LEU A 25 15.00 -3.50 5.53
N ILE A 26 15.94 -2.67 6.00
CA ILE A 26 16.54 -2.82 7.33
C ILE A 26 15.47 -2.65 8.42
N ALA A 27 14.57 -1.69 8.29
CA ALA A 27 13.49 -1.47 9.25
C ALA A 27 12.51 -2.66 9.31
N ILE A 28 12.16 -3.26 8.17
CA ILE A 28 11.31 -4.46 8.11
C ILE A 28 12.02 -5.64 8.79
N ALA A 29 13.29 -5.88 8.45
CA ALA A 29 14.07 -6.97 9.04
C ALA A 29 14.20 -6.82 10.57
N LEU A 30 14.48 -5.60 11.05
CA LEU A 30 14.55 -5.31 12.48
C LEU A 30 13.18 -5.45 13.15
N GLY A 31 12.09 -5.01 12.51
CA GLY A 31 10.73 -5.17 13.03
C GLY A 31 10.35 -6.64 13.21
N ILE A 32 10.67 -7.48 12.22
CA ILE A 32 10.47 -8.94 12.31
C ILE A 32 11.33 -9.53 13.44
N LEU A 33 12.61 -9.17 13.51
CA LEU A 33 13.52 -9.68 14.54
C LEU A 33 13.03 -9.34 15.95
N ILE A 34 12.61 -8.10 16.19
CA ILE A 34 12.06 -7.66 17.48
C ILE A 34 10.76 -8.42 17.80
N GLY A 35 9.88 -8.60 16.80
CA GLY A 35 8.62 -9.34 16.96
C GLY A 35 8.83 -10.80 17.37
N VAL A 36 9.88 -11.46 16.87
CA VAL A 36 10.21 -12.86 17.21
C VAL A 36 10.90 -12.97 18.57
N VAL A 37 11.84 -12.07 18.89
CA VAL A 37 12.64 -12.17 20.12
C VAL A 37 11.87 -11.67 21.35
N ARG A 38 11.02 -10.64 21.21
CA ARG A 38 10.23 -10.05 22.31
C ARG A 38 8.81 -9.68 21.83
N PRO A 39 7.87 -10.63 21.80
CA PRO A 39 6.51 -10.38 21.30
C PRO A 39 5.73 -9.34 22.13
N ASP A 40 5.98 -9.24 23.43
CA ASP A 40 5.28 -8.27 24.29
C ASP A 40 5.68 -6.82 23.97
N TRP A 41 6.96 -6.59 23.68
CA TRP A 41 7.44 -5.30 23.18
C TRP A 41 6.89 -5.01 21.78
N GLY A 42 6.80 -6.04 20.92
CA GLY A 42 6.15 -5.95 19.61
C GLY A 42 4.70 -5.46 19.68
N LYS A 43 3.93 -5.91 20.68
CA LYS A 43 2.56 -5.44 20.93
C LYS A 43 2.52 -3.99 21.41
N ALA A 44 3.46 -3.58 22.25
CA ALA A 44 3.54 -2.22 22.76
C ALA A 44 3.87 -1.18 21.68
N VAL A 45 4.60 -1.56 20.62
CA VAL A 45 4.90 -0.67 19.47
C VAL A 45 3.79 -0.65 18.41
N LYS A 46 2.81 -1.57 18.47
CA LYS A 46 1.66 -1.61 17.55
C LYS A 46 0.91 -0.26 17.42
N PRO A 47 0.55 0.46 18.51
CA PRO A 47 -0.13 1.75 18.38
C PRO A 47 0.67 2.80 17.58
N LEU A 48 2.01 2.71 17.56
CA LEU A 48 2.84 3.59 16.73
C LEU A 48 2.68 3.26 15.24
N GLY A 49 2.62 1.96 14.90
CA GLY A 49 2.33 1.49 13.55
C GLY A 49 0.92 1.86 13.09
N ASP A 50 -0.08 1.64 13.95
CA ASP A 50 -1.47 2.01 13.66
C ASP A 50 -1.60 3.53 13.47
N GLY A 51 -0.90 4.32 14.29
CA GLY A 51 -0.80 5.78 14.12
C GLY A 51 -0.16 6.18 12.79
N PHE A 52 0.95 5.54 12.40
CA PHE A 52 1.62 5.80 11.12
C PHE A 52 0.72 5.50 9.92
N ILE A 53 0.01 4.36 9.92
CA ILE A 53 -0.94 4.01 8.85
C ILE A 53 -2.10 5.01 8.83
N LYS A 54 -2.61 5.43 9.99
CA LYS A 54 -3.68 6.44 10.06
C LYS A 54 -3.24 7.79 9.50
N LEU A 55 -1.98 8.20 9.74
CA LEU A 55 -1.40 9.40 9.14
C LEU A 55 -1.27 9.29 7.63
N ILE A 56 -0.81 8.14 7.11
CA ILE A 56 -0.79 7.88 5.66
C ILE A 56 -2.20 7.97 5.09
N LYS A 57 -3.17 7.26 5.68
CA LYS A 57 -4.57 7.25 5.22
C LYS A 57 -5.20 8.64 5.19
N LEU A 58 -4.89 9.48 6.19
CA LEU A 58 -5.32 10.88 6.22
C LEU A 58 -4.77 11.69 5.03
N LEU A 59 -3.54 11.41 4.59
CA LEU A 59 -2.87 12.11 3.50
C LEU A 59 -3.29 11.60 2.11
N ILE A 60 -3.63 10.31 1.97
CA ILE A 60 -3.98 9.74 0.66
C ILE A 60 -5.16 10.49 0.02
N SER A 61 -6.22 10.76 0.77
CA SER A 61 -7.42 11.45 0.27
C SER A 61 -7.12 12.83 -0.36
N PRO A 62 -6.49 13.80 0.35
CA PRO A 62 -6.17 15.09 -0.23
C PRO A 62 -5.12 15.00 -1.33
N ILE A 63 -4.14 14.08 -1.24
CA ILE A 63 -3.12 13.90 -2.27
C ILE A 63 -3.74 13.41 -3.58
N ILE A 64 -4.63 12.43 -3.54
CA ILE A 64 -5.31 11.91 -4.75
C ILE A 64 -6.15 13.03 -5.39
N PHE A 65 -6.94 13.75 -4.59
CA PHE A 65 -7.77 14.85 -5.10
C PHE A 65 -6.91 15.91 -5.80
N CYS A 66 -5.88 16.42 -5.11
CA CYS A 66 -4.97 17.42 -5.68
C CYS A 66 -4.28 16.90 -6.95
N THR A 67 -3.83 15.65 -6.95
CA THR A 67 -3.14 15.04 -8.10
C THR A 67 -4.08 14.90 -9.30
N VAL A 68 -5.32 14.46 -9.09
CA VAL A 68 -6.30 14.31 -10.17
C VAL A 68 -6.72 15.68 -10.70
N VAL A 69 -7.03 16.64 -9.83
CA VAL A 69 -7.40 18.01 -10.25
C VAL A 69 -6.26 18.68 -11.01
N HIS A 70 -5.04 18.61 -10.49
CA HIS A 70 -3.86 19.15 -11.16
C HIS A 70 -3.58 18.44 -12.49
N GLY A 71 -3.74 17.12 -12.54
CA GLY A 71 -3.59 16.32 -13.75
C GLY A 71 -4.59 16.73 -14.83
N ILE A 72 -5.87 16.89 -14.47
CA ILE A 72 -6.93 17.35 -15.39
C ILE A 72 -6.66 18.78 -15.86
N ALA A 73 -6.28 19.68 -14.95
CA ALA A 73 -5.98 21.07 -15.27
C ALA A 73 -4.78 21.20 -16.24
N SER A 74 -3.77 20.33 -16.10
CA SER A 74 -2.58 20.34 -16.96
C SER A 74 -2.84 19.92 -18.41
N MET A 75 -3.87 19.11 -18.66
CA MET A 75 -4.15 18.58 -20.00
C MET A 75 -4.88 19.56 -20.91
N GLY A 76 -5.61 20.54 -20.36
CA GLY A 76 -6.32 21.60 -21.09
C GLY A 76 -7.48 21.16 -22.01
N ASP A 77 -7.50 19.90 -22.48
CA ASP A 77 -8.48 19.35 -23.41
C ASP A 77 -9.21 18.13 -22.81
N LEU A 78 -10.49 18.33 -22.47
CA LEU A 78 -11.36 17.30 -21.90
C LEU A 78 -11.59 16.12 -22.86
N LYS A 79 -11.56 16.32 -24.19
CA LYS A 79 -11.72 15.21 -25.15
C LYS A 79 -10.50 14.29 -25.15
N ARG A 80 -9.31 14.85 -25.02
CA ARG A 80 -8.06 14.07 -24.88
C ARG A 80 -8.04 13.32 -23.56
N LEU A 81 -8.41 14.00 -22.46
CA LEU A 81 -8.52 13.38 -21.14
C LEU A 81 -9.49 12.19 -21.16
N GLY A 82 -10.69 12.34 -21.75
CA GLY A 82 -11.67 11.25 -21.85
C GLY A 82 -11.15 10.05 -22.65
N ARG A 83 -10.44 10.28 -23.76
CA ARG A 83 -9.87 9.19 -24.58
C ARG A 83 -8.73 8.46 -23.86
N ILE A 84 -7.89 9.18 -23.13
CA ILE A 84 -6.81 8.58 -22.33
C ILE A 84 -7.41 7.85 -21.14
N GLY A 85 -8.34 8.47 -20.42
CA GLY A 85 -9.04 7.86 -19.28
C GLY A 85 -9.74 6.56 -19.66
N PHE A 86 -10.46 6.52 -20.78
CA PHE A 86 -11.09 5.29 -21.26
C PHE A 86 -10.07 4.19 -21.60
N LYS A 87 -8.96 4.54 -22.27
CA LYS A 87 -7.88 3.57 -22.54
C LYS A 87 -7.28 3.03 -21.24
N THR A 88 -7.08 3.88 -20.25
CA THR A 88 -6.57 3.47 -18.93
C THR A 88 -7.56 2.60 -18.18
N LEU A 89 -8.86 2.91 -18.19
CA LEU A 89 -9.89 2.09 -17.56
C LEU A 89 -9.97 0.70 -18.21
N LEU A 90 -9.99 0.63 -19.54
CA LEU A 90 -10.00 -0.64 -20.25
C LEU A 90 -8.73 -1.46 -19.95
N TYR A 91 -7.57 -0.80 -19.91
CA TYR A 91 -6.31 -1.45 -19.54
C TYR A 91 -6.33 -1.95 -18.08
N PHE A 92 -6.81 -1.12 -17.15
CA PHE A 92 -6.91 -1.46 -15.73
C PHE A 92 -7.84 -2.66 -15.52
N GLU A 93 -9.00 -2.68 -16.16
CA GLU A 93 -9.98 -3.76 -16.05
C GLU A 93 -9.43 -5.09 -16.57
N ILE A 94 -8.76 -5.08 -17.73
CA ILE A 94 -8.16 -6.29 -18.30
C ILE A 94 -7.05 -6.81 -17.39
N VAL A 95 -6.15 -5.93 -16.95
CA VAL A 95 -5.01 -6.31 -16.10
C VAL A 95 -5.48 -6.78 -14.71
N SER A 96 -6.48 -6.12 -14.12
CA SER A 96 -7.05 -6.52 -12.82
C SER A 96 -7.75 -7.87 -12.92
N THR A 97 -8.50 -8.12 -13.99
CA THR A 97 -9.15 -9.41 -14.25
C THR A 97 -8.11 -10.53 -14.38
N VAL A 98 -7.04 -10.31 -15.16
CA VAL A 98 -5.95 -11.29 -15.30
C VAL A 98 -5.26 -11.53 -13.95
N ALA A 99 -5.00 -10.47 -13.19
CA ALA A 99 -4.40 -10.58 -11.86
C ALA A 99 -5.29 -11.38 -10.88
N LEU A 100 -6.61 -11.15 -10.89
CA LEU A 100 -7.58 -11.90 -10.09
C LEU A 100 -7.65 -13.37 -10.50
N LEU A 101 -7.64 -13.68 -11.80
CA LEU A 101 -7.64 -15.05 -12.30
C LEU A 101 -6.39 -15.81 -11.87
N ILE A 102 -5.22 -15.19 -11.99
CA ILE A 102 -3.95 -15.78 -11.54
C ILE A 102 -3.96 -15.95 -10.02
N GLY A 103 -4.38 -14.93 -9.27
CA GLY A 103 -4.49 -15.00 -7.81
C GLY A 103 -5.42 -16.13 -7.36
N LEU A 104 -6.59 -16.26 -7.99
CA LEU A 104 -7.55 -17.32 -7.71
C LEU A 104 -6.99 -18.71 -8.06
N ALA A 105 -6.33 -18.84 -9.21
CA ALA A 105 -5.70 -20.10 -9.62
C ALA A 105 -4.61 -20.54 -8.63
N VAL A 106 -3.73 -19.61 -8.22
CA VAL A 106 -2.66 -19.88 -7.26
C VAL A 106 -3.23 -20.24 -5.89
N VAL A 107 -4.25 -19.52 -5.40
CA VAL A 107 -4.90 -19.82 -4.12
C VAL A 107 -5.62 -21.18 -4.18
N ASN A 108 -6.28 -21.52 -5.28
CA ASN A 108 -6.96 -22.80 -5.43
C ASN A 108 -5.98 -23.97 -5.54
N LEU A 109 -4.80 -23.75 -6.12
CA LEU A 109 -3.76 -24.77 -6.28
C LEU A 109 -2.94 -24.98 -5.00
N LEU A 110 -2.40 -23.90 -4.43
CA LEU A 110 -1.58 -23.97 -3.22
C LEU A 110 -2.43 -24.22 -1.97
N LYS A 111 -3.74 -23.93 -2.03
CA LYS A 111 -4.70 -23.98 -0.92
C LYS A 111 -4.06 -23.51 0.40
N PRO A 112 -3.54 -22.27 0.45
CA PRO A 112 -2.92 -21.74 1.66
C PRO A 112 -4.00 -21.68 2.75
N GLY A 113 -3.98 -22.65 3.67
CA GLY A 113 -5.05 -22.87 4.64
C GLY A 113 -5.51 -24.33 4.78
N ALA A 114 -5.23 -25.20 3.79
CA ALA A 114 -5.47 -26.63 3.90
C ALA A 114 -4.61 -27.21 5.04
N GLY A 115 -5.26 -27.53 6.18
CA GLY A 115 -4.60 -27.94 7.42
C GLY A 115 -5.01 -27.10 8.64
N PHE A 116 -5.61 -25.92 8.44
CA PHE A 116 -6.38 -25.26 9.49
C PHE A 116 -7.68 -26.06 9.70
N ASN A 117 -7.69 -26.97 10.68
CA ASN A 117 -8.89 -27.67 11.14
C ASN A 117 -9.79 -26.70 11.90
N ILE A 118 -10.29 -25.69 11.21
CA ILE A 118 -11.29 -24.75 11.71
C ILE A 118 -12.63 -25.40 11.40
N ASP A 119 -13.16 -26.17 12.33
CA ASP A 119 -14.50 -26.74 12.22
C ASP A 119 -15.52 -25.60 12.43
N PRO A 120 -16.26 -25.16 11.40
CA PRO A 120 -17.18 -24.03 11.51
C PRO A 120 -18.32 -24.26 12.52
N THR A 121 -18.52 -25.51 12.94
CA THR A 121 -19.49 -25.93 13.96
C THR A 121 -18.95 -25.84 15.40
N THR A 122 -17.64 -25.68 15.58
CA THR A 122 -16.98 -25.49 16.90
C THR A 122 -16.59 -24.03 17.17
N LEU A 123 -16.81 -23.15 16.19
CA LEU A 123 -16.59 -21.72 16.33
C LEU A 123 -17.78 -21.08 17.05
N ASP A 124 -17.53 -20.41 18.17
CA ASP A 124 -18.55 -19.63 18.85
C ASP A 124 -18.99 -18.47 17.91
N PRO A 125 -20.28 -18.37 17.54
CA PRO A 125 -20.78 -17.26 16.72
C PRO A 125 -20.51 -15.88 17.34
N ALA A 126 -20.24 -15.80 18.66
CA ALA A 126 -19.81 -14.57 19.31
C ALA A 126 -18.46 -14.05 18.78
N ASP A 127 -17.48 -14.93 18.51
CA ASP A 127 -16.13 -14.53 18.06
C ASP A 127 -16.12 -14.14 16.58
N THR A 128 -16.93 -14.81 15.75
CA THR A 128 -17.07 -14.49 14.32
C THR A 128 -17.92 -13.25 14.06
N SER A 129 -18.83 -12.89 15.00
CA SER A 129 -19.67 -11.70 14.90
C SER A 129 -18.86 -10.40 14.75
N SER A 130 -17.66 -10.32 15.35
CA SER A 130 -16.79 -9.16 15.26
C SER A 130 -16.16 -8.97 13.87
N TYR A 131 -15.90 -10.06 13.16
CA TYR A 131 -15.42 -10.05 11.78
C TYR A 131 -16.56 -9.75 10.80
N VAL A 132 -17.75 -10.31 11.06
CA VAL A 132 -18.96 -10.05 10.26
C VAL A 132 -19.43 -8.60 10.44
N GLN A 133 -19.40 -8.05 11.65
CA GLN A 133 -19.69 -6.62 11.90
C GLN A 133 -18.64 -5.72 11.25
N LYS A 134 -17.35 -6.07 11.32
CA LYS A 134 -16.31 -5.33 10.60
C LYS A 134 -16.55 -5.32 9.10
N ALA A 135 -16.92 -6.46 8.51
CA ALA A 135 -17.28 -6.57 7.10
C ALA A 135 -18.51 -5.70 6.76
N HIS A 136 -19.52 -5.64 7.63
CA HIS A 136 -20.68 -4.76 7.46
C HIS A 136 -20.35 -3.27 7.62
N SER A 137 -19.35 -2.92 8.44
CA SER A 137 -18.93 -1.53 8.67
C SER A 137 -17.98 -0.99 7.60
N LEU A 138 -17.51 -1.82 6.66
CA LEU A 138 -16.72 -1.39 5.51
C LEU A 138 -17.56 -0.45 4.65
N THR A 139 -17.39 0.84 4.89
CA THR A 139 -18.08 1.89 4.16
C THR A 139 -17.34 2.13 2.84
N ALA A 140 -18.02 2.64 1.81
CA ALA A 140 -17.40 2.96 0.51
C ALA A 140 -16.11 3.81 0.64
N VAL A 141 -16.02 4.62 1.70
CA VAL A 141 -14.84 5.42 2.02
C VAL A 141 -13.62 4.55 2.43
N ASP A 142 -13.81 3.41 3.11
CA ASP A 142 -12.73 2.47 3.46
C ASP A 142 -12.35 1.53 2.29
N LEU A 143 -13.25 1.34 1.33
CA LEU A 143 -12.98 0.53 0.13
C LEU A 143 -12.19 1.34 -0.92
N PHE A 144 -12.40 2.66 -0.97
CA PHE A 144 -11.71 3.57 -1.89
C PHE A 144 -10.41 4.17 -1.30
N LEU A 145 -10.11 3.96 -0.01
CA LEU A 145 -8.90 4.43 0.72
C LEU A 145 -8.25 3.36 1.60
#